data_AF-A0A6I3UBE4-F1
#
_entry.id   AF-A0A6I3UBE4-F1
#
_cell.length_a   1.000
_cell.length_b   1.000
_cell.length_c   1.000
_cell.angle_alpha   90.00
_cell.angle_beta   90.00
_cell.angle_gamma   90.00
#
_symmetry.space_group_name_H-M   'P 1'
#
loop_
_entity.id
_entity.type
_entity.pdbx_description
1 polymer ?
#
loop_
_entity_poly.entity_id
_entity_poly.type
_entity_poly.pdbx_seq_one_letter_code
_entity_poly.pdbx_strand_id
1 'polypeptide(L)' 'YKRYHEFLGSFMRDFVSMGVAGAHGKTSTTGMLSHVLSHITDTSFLIGDGTGRGSENAKYFVFESDEYERHFMPYHPEY' A
#
# COMPACT_ATOMS: atom_id res chain seq x y z
N TYR A 1 17.28 13.38 2.85
CA TYR A 1 16.24 12.57 3.51
C TYR A 1 14.97 12.72 2.71
N LYS A 2 14.39 11.64 2.18
CA LYS A 2 13.05 11.68 1.58
C LYS A 2 12.02 11.61 2.71
N ARG A 3 10.94 12.37 2.62
CA ARG A 3 9.81 12.24 3.54
C ARG A 3 9.11 10.89 3.29
N TYR A 4 8.43 10.37 4.30
CA TYR A 4 7.76 9.06 4.22
C TYR A 4 6.82 8.97 3.00
N HIS A 5 6.00 9.98 2.74
CA HIS A 5 5.10 10.02 1.58
C HIS A 5 5.85 10.12 0.23
N GLU A 6 6.98 10.80 0.16
CA GLU A 6 7.80 10.87 -1.06
C GLU A 6 8.45 9.51 -1.37
N PHE A 7 8.94 8.84 -0.33
CA PHE A 7 9.46 7.48 -0.45
C PHE A 7 8.36 6.53 -0.89
N LEU A 8 7.23 6.51 -0.17
CA LEU A 8 6.12 5.60 -0.42
C LEU A 8 5.54 5.83 -1.83
N GLY A 9 5.32 7.09 -2.22
CA GLY A 9 4.88 7.42 -3.57
C GLY A 9 5.88 7.01 -4.66
N SER A 10 7.19 7.02 -4.38
CA SER A 10 8.19 6.49 -5.31
C SER A 10 8.22 4.97 -5.36
N PHE A 11 8.09 4.31 -4.22
CA PHE A 11 8.08 2.86 -4.06
C PHE A 11 6.86 2.24 -4.75
N MET A 12 5.69 2.85 -4.58
CA MET A 12 4.43 2.39 -5.17
C MET A 12 4.43 2.34 -6.70
N ARG A 13 5.34 3.06 -7.37
CA ARG A 13 5.43 3.05 -8.84
C ARG A 13 5.94 1.72 -9.41
N ASP A 14 6.63 0.93 -8.60
CA ASP A 14 7.19 -0.36 -9.02
C ASP A 14 6.17 -1.51 -8.86
N PHE A 15 4.98 -1.24 -8.30
CA PHE A 15 3.96 -2.24 -7.97
C PHE A 15 2.57 -1.84 -8.45
N VAL A 16 1.70 -2.84 -8.65
CA VAL A 16 0.25 -2.60 -8.64
C VAL A 16 -0.18 -2.40 -7.19
N SER A 17 -0.41 -1.13 -6.82
CA SER A 17 -0.62 -0.73 -5.43
C SER A 17 -2.11 -0.64 -5.05
N MET A 18 -2.48 -1.19 -3.90
CA MET A 18 -3.84 -1.23 -3.33
C MET A 18 -3.84 -0.57 -1.94
N GLY A 19 -4.51 0.58 -1.83
CA GLY A 19 -4.66 1.31 -0.58
C GLY A 19 -5.99 1.03 0.10
N VAL A 20 -5.97 0.75 1.40
CA VAL A 20 -7.18 0.62 2.23
C VAL A 20 -7.38 1.90 3.03
N ALA A 21 -8.41 2.66 2.68
CA ALA A 21 -8.77 3.93 3.33
C ALA A 21 -10.08 3.84 4.13
N GLY A 22 -10.30 4.82 5.02
CA GLY A 22 -11.53 4.98 5.79
C GLY A 22 -11.30 5.32 7.27
N ALA A 23 -12.35 5.78 7.96
CA ALA A 23 -12.25 6.17 9.37
C ALA A 23 -11.92 5.01 10.33
N HIS A 24 -12.42 3.80 10.04
CA HIS A 24 -12.26 2.62 10.90
C HIS A 24 -12.01 1.35 10.09
N GLY A 25 -11.41 0.34 10.72
CA GLY A 25 -11.23 -1.00 10.13
C GLY A 25 -10.10 -1.12 9.10
N LYS A 26 -9.35 -0.04 8.83
CA LYS A 26 -8.26 -0.03 7.85
C LYS A 26 -7.21 -1.10 8.14
N THR A 27 -6.67 -1.14 9.36
CA THR A 27 -5.61 -2.07 9.75
C THR A 27 -6.03 -3.53 9.56
N SER A 28 -7.22 -3.89 10.06
CA SER A 28 -7.76 -5.24 9.91
C SER A 28 -7.99 -5.62 8.44
N THR A 29 -8.57 -4.72 7.65
CA THR A 29 -8.82 -4.96 6.23
C THR A 29 -7.53 -5.05 5.43
N THR A 30 -6.54 -4.20 5.72
CA THR A 30 -5.21 -4.24 5.09
C THR A 30 -4.52 -5.57 5.39
N GLY A 31 -4.56 -6.02 6.64
CA GLY A 31 -4.00 -7.30 7.06
C GLY A 31 -4.69 -8.51 6.41
N MET A 32 -6.02 -8.51 6.32
CA MET A 32 -6.75 -9.58 5.62
C MET A 32 -6.42 -9.61 4.13
N LEU A 33 -6.37 -8.44 3.48
CA LEU A 33 -6.07 -8.34 2.05
C LEU A 33 -4.64 -8.79 1.75
N SER A 34 -3.65 -8.34 2.52
CA SER A 34 -2.25 -8.73 2.34
C SER A 34 -2.04 -10.23 2.58
N HIS A 35 -2.73 -10.79 3.58
CA HIS A 35 -2.68 -12.22 3.88
C HIS A 35 -3.21 -13.07 2.72
N VAL A 36 -4.41 -12.75 2.20
CA VAL A 36 -5.01 -13.50 1.09
C VAL A 36 -4.15 -13.38 -0.17
N LEU A 37 -3.73 -12.17 -0.53
CA LEU A 37 -2.91 -11.96 -1.73
C LEU A 37 -1.56 -12.67 -1.65
N SER A 38 -0.92 -12.68 -0.47
CA SER A 38 0.35 -13.40 -0.26
C SER A 38 0.26 -14.92 -0.50
N HIS A 39 -0.94 -15.51 -0.42
CA HIS A 39 -1.17 -16.92 -0.75
C HIS A 39 -1.46 -17.15 -2.24
N ILE A 40 -1.75 -16.09 -2.99
CA ILE A 40 -2.04 -16.15 -4.44
C ILE A 40 -0.79 -15.80 -5.25
N THR A 41 -0.03 -14.79 -4.81
CA THR A 41 1.20 -14.33 -5.48
C THR A 41 2.07 -13.53 -4.51
N ASP A 42 3.35 -13.38 -4.85
CA ASP A 42 4.26 -12.53 -4.07
C ASP A 42 3.74 -11.10 -3.99
N THR A 43 3.58 -10.63 -2.75
CA THR A 43 2.88 -9.40 -2.38
C THR A 43 3.67 -8.70 -1.30
N SER A 44 4.07 -7.46 -1.58
CA SER A 44 4.63 -6.55 -0.59
C SER A 44 3.48 -5.89 0.18
N PHE A 45 3.69 -5.53 1.44
CA PHE A 45 2.67 -4.80 2.21
C PHE A 45 3.24 -3.97 3.35
N LEU A 46 2.48 -2.96 3.76
CA LEU A 46 2.73 -2.12 4.92
C LEU A 46 1.41 -1.83 5.66
N ILE A 47 1.25 -2.43 6.83
CA ILE A 47 0.05 -2.33 7.67
C ILE A 47 0.27 -1.22 8.71
N GLY A 48 -0.79 -0.50 9.09
CA GLY A 48 -0.72 0.65 10.01
C GLY A 48 -0.21 0.34 11.42
N ASP A 49 -0.09 -0.94 11.80
CA ASP A 49 0.53 -1.39 13.05
C ASP A 49 2.06 -1.57 12.95
N GLY A 50 2.65 -1.24 11.79
CA GLY A 50 4.09 -1.37 11.53
C GLY A 50 4.48 -2.72 10.94
N THR A 51 3.55 -3.66 10.79
CA THR A 51 3.82 -4.94 10.13
C THR A 51 4.04 -4.71 8.64
N GLY A 52 5.15 -5.21 8.10
CA GLY A 52 5.45 -5.06 6.69
C GLY A 52 6.26 -6.21 6.11
N ARG A 53 6.17 -6.34 4.79
CA ARG A 53 6.98 -7.25 3.97
C ARG A 53 7.33 -6.53 2.67
N GLY A 54 8.62 -6.54 2.33
CA GLY A 54 9.10 -6.06 1.03
C GLY A 54 9.67 -7.22 0.24
N SER A 55 9.22 -7.40 -0.99
CA SER A 55 9.86 -8.24 -1.99
C SER A 55 10.03 -7.43 -3.27
N GLU A 56 11.25 -7.39 -3.80
CA GLU A 56 11.58 -6.72 -5.06
C GLU A 56 10.85 -7.34 -6.25
N ASN A 57 10.49 -8.62 -6.14
CA ASN A 57 9.78 -9.37 -7.19
C ASN A 57 8.26 -9.37 -7.00
N ALA A 58 7.74 -8.73 -5.96
CA ALA A 58 6.29 -8.67 -5.76
C ALA A 58 5.64 -7.90 -6.90
N LYS A 59 4.50 -8.40 -7.38
CA LYS A 59 3.68 -7.67 -8.35
C LYS A 59 2.76 -6.65 -7.66
N TYR A 60 2.31 -6.99 -6.45
CA TYR A 60 1.33 -6.21 -5.71
C TYR A 60 1.94 -5.57 -4.47
N PHE A 61 1.44 -4.39 -4.13
CA PHE A 61 1.74 -3.71 -2.87
C PHE A 61 0.44 -3.32 -2.16
N VAL A 62 0.24 -3.78 -0.93
CA VAL A 62 -0.95 -3.47 -0.12
C VAL A 62 -0.56 -2.55 1.02
N PHE A 63 -1.27 -1.44 1.21
CA PHE A 63 -0.95 -0.51 2.28
C PHE A 63 -2.17 0.12 2.92
N GLU A 64 -2.03 0.49 4.19
CA GLU A 64 -3.01 1.31 4.89
C GLU A 64 -2.88 2.77 4.41
N SER A 65 -3.98 3.33 3.91
CA SER A 65 -4.07 4.73 3.49
C SER A 65 -4.89 5.49 4.53
N ASP A 66 -4.30 6.47 5.21
CA ASP A 66 -5.03 7.29 6.16
C ASP A 66 -5.29 8.70 5.61
N GLU A 67 -6.47 9.22 5.94
CA GLU A 67 -7.04 10.48 5.43
C GLU A 67 -6.23 11.73 5.88
N TYR A 68 -5.25 11.55 6.77
CA TYR A 68 -4.35 12.61 7.23
C TYR A 68 -3.27 13.02 6.22
N GLU A 69 -2.96 12.18 5.24
CA GLU A 69 -2.01 12.50 4.17
C GLU A 69 -2.79 12.76 2.87
N ARG A 70 -3.00 14.04 2.55
CA ARG A 70 -3.61 14.50 1.28
C ARG A 70 -2.77 14.03 0.07
N HIS A 71 -2.92 12.79 -0.36
CA HIS A 71 -2.30 12.23 -1.56
C HIS A 71 -3.32 11.58 -2.51
N PHE A 72 -4.57 12.07 -2.48
CA PHE A 72 -5.54 11.83 -3.56
C PHE A 72 -5.61 13.06 -4.49
N MET A 73 -4.58 13.30 -5.31
CA MET A 73 -4.68 13.90 -6.66
C MET A 73 -3.29 14.23 -7.23
N PRO A 74 -2.98 13.95 -8.52
CA PRO A 74 -3.78 13.25 -9.52
C PRO A 74 -3.17 11.89 -9.88
N TYR A 75 -3.98 10.84 -9.76
CA TYR A 75 -3.85 9.70 -10.68
C TYR A 75 -3.95 10.28 -12.09
N HIS A 76 -2.92 10.11 -12.90
CA HIS A 76 -3.03 10.23 -14.35
C HIS A 76 -3.37 8.83 -14.88
N PRO A 77 -4.65 8.45 -14.98
CA PRO A 77 -5.00 7.27 -15.75
C PRO A 77 -4.73 7.60 -17.22
N GLU A 78 -3.67 7.03 -17.79
CA GLU A 78 -3.65 6.79 -19.23
C GLU A 78 -4.63 5.67 -19.55
N TYR A 79 -5.38 5.86 -20.64
CA TYR A 79 -6.29 4.87 -21.23
C TYR A 79 -5.59 3.55 -21.55
#